data_AF-A0A9D5V7R8-F1
#
_entry.id   AF-A0A9D5V7R8-F1
#
_cell.length_a   1.000
_cell.length_b   1.000
_cell.length_c   1.000
_cell.angle_alpha   90.00
_cell.angle_beta   90.00
_cell.angle_gamma   90.00
#
_symmetry.space_group_name_H-M   'P 1'
#
loop_
_entity.id
_entity.type
_entity.pdbx_description
1 polymer ?
#
loop_
_entity_poly.entity_id
_entity_poly.type
_entity_poly.pdbx_seq_one_letter_code
_entity_poly.pdbx_strand_id
1 'polypeptide(L)' 'MGGIFSSPSMPAIAAPAPIEDTTAEEEKKARLEGIERRRRGRAGTIHTSERGLLQSAADKPKKKDLLGE' A
#
# COMPACT_ATOMS: atom_id res chain seq x y z
N MET A 1 -12.43 18.59 -71.75
CA MET A 1 -11.31 19.17 -71.00
C MET A 1 -11.78 19.37 -69.57
N GLY A 2 -11.21 18.62 -68.63
CA GLY A 2 -11.65 18.53 -67.24
C GLY A 2 -11.23 19.75 -66.40
N GLY A 3 -12.12 20.15 -65.48
CA GLY A 3 -11.92 21.29 -64.58
C GLY A 3 -10.97 20.97 -63.42
N ILE A 4 -10.18 21.97 -63.05
CA ILE A 4 -8.98 21.91 -62.20
C ILE A 4 -9.30 22.35 -60.75
N PHE A 5 -10.48 21.98 -60.23
CA PHE A 5 -10.89 22.40 -58.89
C PHE A 5 -10.78 21.24 -57.91
N SER A 6 -9.71 21.22 -57.10
CA SER A 6 -9.61 20.36 -55.92
C SER A 6 -9.92 21.18 -54.66
N SER A 7 -10.86 20.70 -53.86
CA SER A 7 -11.14 21.25 -52.53
C SER A 7 -9.95 21.02 -51.58
N PRO A 8 -9.61 21.97 -50.69
CA PRO A 8 -8.52 21.77 -49.74
C PRO A 8 -8.86 20.65 -48.76
N SER A 9 -7.92 19.71 -48.58
CA SER A 9 -8.04 18.62 -47.60
C SER A 9 -8.02 19.19 -46.19
N MET A 10 -9.04 18.87 -45.38
CA MET A 10 -9.06 19.24 -43.96
C MET A 10 -7.96 18.46 -43.20
N PRO A 11 -7.27 19.11 -42.24
CA PRO A 11 -6.32 18.42 -41.38
C PRO A 11 -7.06 17.45 -40.46
N ALA A 12 -6.49 16.26 -40.27
CA ALA A 12 -7.07 15.24 -39.39
C ALA A 12 -7.09 15.73 -37.94
N ILE A 13 -8.24 15.61 -37.27
CA ILE A 13 -8.40 15.90 -35.85
C ILE A 13 -7.68 14.79 -35.07
N ALA A 14 -6.72 15.18 -34.23
CA ALA A 14 -6.00 14.23 -33.37
C ALA A 14 -6.97 13.57 -32.38
N ALA A 15 -6.82 12.26 -32.19
CA ALA A 15 -7.63 11.51 -31.23
C ALA A 15 -7.37 12.01 -29.79
N PRO A 16 -8.39 12.05 -28.92
CA PRO A 16 -8.21 12.44 -27.53
C PRO A 16 -7.28 11.46 -26.81
N ALA A 17 -6.41 11.98 -25.96
CA ALA A 17 -5.54 11.17 -25.12
C ALA A 17 -6.36 10.32 -24.13
N PRO A 18 -5.92 9.10 -23.81
CA PRO A 18 -6.56 8.29 -22.78
C PRO A 18 -6.46 9.00 -21.43
N ILE A 19 -7.60 9.06 -20.72
CA ILE A 19 -7.67 9.58 -19.35
C ILE A 19 -7.23 8.43 -18.43
N GLU A 20 -6.16 8.65 -17.67
CA GLU A 20 -5.70 7.69 -16.66
C GLU A 20 -6.48 7.90 -15.35
N ASP A 21 -7.24 6.89 -14.92
CA ASP A 21 -7.97 6.91 -13.64
C ASP A 21 -7.00 6.75 -12.45
N THR A 22 -6.52 7.86 -11.91
CA THR A 22 -5.60 7.89 -10.75
C THR A 22 -6.28 7.58 -9.41
N THR A 23 -7.62 7.63 -9.37
CA THR A 23 -8.45 7.44 -8.17
C THR A 23 -8.24 6.06 -7.53
N ALA A 24 -8.12 5.01 -8.36
CA ALA A 24 -7.89 3.65 -7.90
C ALA A 24 -6.51 3.46 -7.22
N GLU A 25 -5.52 4.27 -7.56
CA GLU A 25 -4.20 4.22 -6.93
C GLU A 25 -4.18 4.96 -5.60
N GLU A 26 -4.89 6.08 -5.51
CA GLU A 26 -5.04 6.87 -4.28
C GLU A 26 -5.80 6.08 -3.20
N GLU A 27 -6.87 5.37 -3.56
CA GLU A 27 -7.61 4.50 -2.65
C GLU A 27 -6.75 3.35 -2.11
N LYS A 28 -5.91 2.75 -2.97
CA LYS A 28 -4.97 1.70 -2.55
C LYS A 28 -3.95 2.25 -1.56
N LYS A 29 -3.38 3.42 -1.81
CA LYS A 29 -2.43 4.10 -0.90
C LYS A 29 -3.08 4.39 0.46
N ALA A 30 -4.27 5.00 0.47
CA ALA A 30 -5.02 5.29 1.69
C ALA A 30 -5.33 4.03 2.51
N ARG A 31 -5.69 2.93 1.84
CA ARG A 31 -5.94 1.63 2.49
C ARG A 31 -4.67 1.08 3.14
N LEU A 32 -3.54 1.11 2.46
CA LEU A 32 -2.26 0.62 2.97
C LEU A 32 -1.79 1.42 4.18
N GLU A 33 -1.85 2.75 4.11
CA GLU A 33 -1.52 3.63 5.24
C GLU A 33 -2.39 3.36 6.48
N GLY A 34 -3.68 3.09 6.27
CA GLY A 34 -4.60 2.69 7.34
C GLY A 34 -4.24 1.33 7.97
N ILE A 35 -3.71 0.39 7.20
CA ILE A 35 -3.22 -0.89 7.72
C ILE A 35 -1.94 -0.69 8.54
N GLU A 36 -0.98 0.08 8.02
CA GLU A 36 0.30 0.33 8.69
C GLU A 36 0.14 1.07 10.02
N ARG A 37 -0.75 2.07 10.07
CA ARG A 37 -1.09 2.79 11.31
C ARG A 37 -1.65 1.83 12.36
N ARG A 38 -2.53 0.91 11.97
CA ARG A 38 -3.07 -0.12 12.87
C ARG A 38 -2.01 -1.13 13.32
N ARG A 39 -1.08 -1.50 12.45
CA ARG A 39 0.01 -2.46 12.76
C ARG A 39 0.98 -1.91 13.81
N ARG A 40 1.30 -0.61 13.76
CA ARG A 40 2.19 0.04 14.73
C ARG A 40 1.69 -0.08 16.18
N GLY A 41 0.39 0.15 16.42
CA GLY A 41 -0.19 -0.02 17.76
C GLY A 41 -0.27 -1.49 18.21
N ARG A 42 -0.49 -2.42 17.27
CA ARG A 42 -0.63 -3.85 17.56
C ARG A 42 0.64 -4.49 18.11
N ALA A 43 1.83 -4.08 17.68
CA ALA A 43 3.07 -4.67 18.18
C ALA A 43 3.21 -4.50 19.71
N GLY A 44 2.96 -3.29 20.21
CA GLY A 44 2.96 -3.01 21.66
C GLY A 44 1.86 -3.79 22.40
N THR A 45 0.64 -3.84 21.85
CA THR A 45 -0.46 -4.63 22.44
C THR A 45 -0.17 -6.13 22.46
N ILE A 46 0.52 -6.66 21.44
CA ILE A 46 0.92 -8.06 21.42
C ILE A 46 1.89 -8.32 22.57
N HIS A 47 2.91 -7.48 22.76
CA HIS A 47 3.87 -7.65 23.86
C HIS A 47 3.23 -7.59 25.26
N THR A 48 2.21 -6.77 25.46
CA THR A 48 1.51 -6.66 26.76
C THR A 48 0.36 -7.65 26.92
N SER A 49 -0.07 -8.33 25.86
CA SER A 49 -1.09 -9.38 25.94
C SER A 49 -0.56 -10.59 26.71
N GLU A 50 -1.47 -11.38 27.29
CA GLU A 50 -1.13 -12.62 27.99
C GLU A 50 -0.20 -13.52 27.18
N ARG A 51 -0.52 -13.70 25.89
CA ARG A 51 0.28 -14.51 24.97
C ARG A 51 1.68 -13.92 24.72
N GLY A 52 1.78 -12.61 24.54
CA GLY A 52 3.08 -11.96 24.32
C GLY A 52 3.96 -11.92 25.56
N LEU A 53 3.36 -11.79 26.75
CA LEU A 53 4.07 -11.89 28.02
C LEU A 53 4.64 -13.29 28.24
N LEU A 54 3.85 -14.34 27.98
CA LEU A 54 4.30 -15.74 28.07
C LEU A 54 5.43 -16.03 27.09
N GLN A 55 5.32 -15.57 25.84
CA GLN A 55 6.35 -15.77 24.83
C GLN A 55 7.64 -14.99 25.18
N SER A 56 7.51 -13.75 25.66
CA SER A 56 8.64 -12.94 26.12
C SER A 56 9.31 -13.52 27.37
N ALA A 57 8.59 -14.29 28.20
CA ALA A 57 9.16 -15.02 29.32
C ALA A 57 9.87 -16.29 28.87
N ALA A 58 9.34 -17.00 27.86
CA ALA A 58 9.95 -18.20 27.29
C ALA A 58 11.26 -17.92 26.54
N ASP A 59 11.37 -16.76 25.88
CA ASP A 59 12.58 -16.35 25.14
C ASP A 59 13.72 -15.86 26.07
N LYS A 60 13.49 -15.72 27.37
CA LYS A 60 14.55 -15.35 28.32
C LYS A 60 15.43 -16.56 28.63
N PRO A 61 16.77 -16.40 28.66
CA PRO A 61 17.65 -17.48 29.08
C PRO A 61 17.33 -17.86 30.54
N LYS A 62 17.24 -19.17 30.81
CA LYS A 62 17.11 -19.69 32.18
C LYS A 62 18.30 -19.21 33.00
N LYS A 63 18.03 -18.32 33.95
CA LYS A 63 19.00 -17.90 34.96
C LYS A 63 18.87 -18.83 36.14
N LYS A 64 19.96 -18.98 36.90
CA LYS A 64 19.94 -19.70 38.17
C LYS A 64 18.89 -19.08 39.08
N ASP A 65 17.97 -19.88 39.58
CA ASP A 65 17.01 -19.46 40.58
C ASP A 65 17.71 -19.24 41.93
N LEU A 66 17.01 -18.65 42.90
CA LEU A 66 17.54 -18.35 44.24
C LEU A 66 18.09 -19.60 44.97
N LEU A 67 17.77 -20.79 44.48
CA LEU A 67 18.24 -22.09 44.99
C LEU A 67 19.38 -22.70 44.17
N GLY A 68 19.89 -22.01 43.13
CA GLY A 68 21.08 -22.40 42.39
C GLY A 68 20.87 -23.35 41.21
N GLU A 69 19.63 -23.74 40.91
CA GLU A 69 19.22 -24.47 39.69
C GLU A 69 19.05 -23.53 38.49
#